data_AF-A0A8T3W7Z9-F1
#
_entry.id   AF-A0A8T3W7Z9-F1
#
_cell.length_a   1.000
_cell.length_b   1.000
_cell.length_c   1.000
_cell.angle_alpha   90.00
_cell.angle_beta   90.00
_cell.angle_gamma   90.00
#
_symmetry.space_group_name_H-M   'P 1'
#
loop_
_entity.id
_entity.type
_entity.pdbx_description
1 polymer ?
#
loop_
_entity_poly.entity_id
_entity_poly.type
_entity_poly.pdbx_seq_one_letter_code
_entity_poly.pdbx_strand_id
1 'polypeptide(L)'
;MKQTKTVKYHYKLTEETLEKDIESFIKEARKGTFSWDYKHNSEGLKIIKQYFRWLQEKFDKKEYEECNICYGKLILFLIDSSVGEDDANFGYEDLLSRIDKDFDRFIKDYFICLVKTCDIEELTERTADYAVRLGRAGYGFDSDIKTLIEELDEQTLKNLEQRMLIKTEGMTKKDEDKIDIVHFLMEIAQEQNDKKKYLRLCETLRGVVPDKEVDYIVWEFDEIGPEPEVF
;
A
#
# COMPACT_ATOMS: atom_id res chain seq x y z
N MET A 1 -13.12 39.39 -9.73
CA MET A 1 -13.29 37.96 -9.37
C MET A 1 -13.63 37.87 -7.89
N LYS A 2 -14.77 37.30 -7.51
CA LYS A 2 -15.09 37.02 -6.12
C LYS A 2 -14.24 35.81 -5.70
N GLN A 3 -13.32 36.00 -4.76
CA GLN A 3 -12.68 34.90 -4.04
C GLN A 3 -13.80 34.18 -3.27
N THR A 4 -14.24 33.03 -3.77
CA THR A 4 -15.11 32.13 -3.02
C THR A 4 -14.31 31.62 -1.84
N LYS A 5 -14.67 32.05 -0.63
CA LYS A 5 -14.18 31.44 0.61
C LYS A 5 -14.47 29.95 0.54
N THR A 6 -13.43 29.13 0.44
CA THR A 6 -13.54 27.68 0.52
C THR A 6 -14.04 27.34 1.92
N VAL A 7 -15.32 27.00 2.05
CA VAL A 7 -15.88 26.51 3.31
C VAL A 7 -15.20 25.17 3.57
N LYS A 8 -14.34 25.08 4.60
CA LYS A 8 -13.71 23.82 5.00
C LYS A 8 -14.82 22.89 5.49
N TYR A 9 -15.08 21.83 4.74
CA TYR A 9 -15.95 20.74 5.21
C TYR A 9 -15.35 20.13 6.48
N HIS A 10 -16.16 20.03 7.52
CA HIS A 10 -15.78 19.51 8.83
C HIS A 10 -16.73 18.36 9.14
N TYR A 11 -16.36 17.17 8.70
CA TYR A 11 -17.04 15.96 9.13
C TYR A 11 -16.73 15.73 10.60
N LYS A 12 -17.73 15.25 11.34
CA LYS A 12 -17.63 14.86 12.75
C LYS A 12 -17.77 13.36 12.81
N LEU A 13 -16.97 12.72 13.66
CA LEU A 13 -17.14 11.29 13.96
C LEU A 13 -18.59 11.02 14.34
N THR A 14 -19.14 9.96 13.75
CA THR A 14 -20.47 9.43 14.03
C THR A 14 -20.42 8.28 15.03
N GLU A 15 -19.24 7.66 15.18
CA GLU A 15 -18.92 6.60 16.12
C GLU A 15 -18.02 7.09 17.27
N GLU A 16 -17.84 6.24 18.28
CA GLU A 16 -17.07 6.54 19.50
C GLU A 16 -15.57 6.70 19.26
N THR A 17 -15.01 5.94 18.31
CA THR A 17 -13.59 5.94 17.98
C THR A 17 -13.39 6.12 16.48
N LEU A 18 -12.22 6.63 16.09
CA LEU A 18 -11.86 6.79 14.67
C LEU A 18 -11.89 5.44 13.94
N GLU A 19 -11.38 4.39 14.57
CA GLU A 19 -11.43 3.03 14.02
C GLU A 19 -12.86 2.59 13.70
N LYS A 20 -13.79 2.70 14.65
CA LYS A 20 -15.19 2.31 14.45
C LYS A 20 -15.86 3.13 13.34
N ASP A 21 -15.55 4.42 13.27
CA ASP A 21 -16.09 5.31 12.23
C ASP A 21 -15.60 4.91 10.83
N ILE A 22 -14.31 4.57 10.71
CA ILE A 22 -13.72 4.02 9.48
C ILE A 22 -14.38 2.68 9.11
N GLU A 23 -14.55 1.76 10.07
CA GLU A 23 -15.21 0.47 9.82
C GLU A 23 -16.65 0.63 9.35
N SER A 24 -17.41 1.51 10.02
CA SER A 24 -18.79 1.85 9.67
C SER A 24 -18.86 2.45 8.26
N PHE A 25 -17.98 3.41 7.96
CA PHE A 25 -17.85 3.99 6.63
C PHE A 25 -17.54 2.95 5.55
N ILE A 26 -16.54 2.09 5.76
CA ILE A 26 -16.16 1.02 4.81
C ILE A 26 -17.34 0.08 4.58
N LYS A 27 -18.05 -0.30 5.64
CA LYS A 27 -19.23 -1.17 5.56
C LYS A 27 -20.33 -0.55 4.71
N GLU A 28 -20.62 0.74 4.88
CA GLU A 28 -21.64 1.42 4.06
C GLU A 28 -21.15 1.66 2.62
N ALA A 29 -19.86 1.98 2.43
CA ALA A 29 -19.25 2.13 1.11
C ALA A 29 -19.37 0.85 0.29
N ARG A 30 -19.08 -0.31 0.90
CA ARG A 30 -19.24 -1.65 0.30
C ARG A 30 -20.66 -2.04 -0.03
N LYS A 31 -21.68 -1.30 0.43
CA LYS A 31 -23.07 -1.46 -0.01
C LYS A 31 -23.44 -0.54 -1.18
N GLY A 32 -22.46 0.16 -1.76
CA GLY A 32 -22.67 1.12 -2.83
C GLY A 32 -23.20 2.48 -2.37
N THR A 33 -23.16 2.80 -1.06
CA THR A 33 -23.67 4.08 -0.53
C THR A 33 -23.00 5.28 -1.19
N PHE A 34 -21.70 5.15 -1.50
CA PHE A 34 -20.91 6.18 -2.18
C PHE A 34 -20.64 5.82 -3.65
N SER A 35 -21.50 4.99 -4.25
CA SER A 35 -21.34 4.66 -5.67
C SER A 35 -21.48 5.93 -6.52
N TRP A 36 -20.54 6.15 -7.44
CA TRP A 36 -20.49 7.37 -8.25
C TRP A 36 -20.45 8.66 -7.41
N ASP A 37 -19.78 8.64 -6.26
CA ASP A 37 -19.65 9.76 -5.31
C ASP A 37 -19.37 11.12 -5.97
N TYR A 38 -18.57 11.16 -7.04
CA TYR A 38 -18.29 12.41 -7.77
C TYR A 38 -19.54 13.08 -8.37
N LYS A 39 -20.60 12.30 -8.67
CA LYS A 39 -21.90 12.80 -9.13
C LYS A 39 -22.78 13.31 -7.98
N HIS A 40 -22.45 12.92 -6.74
CA HIS A 40 -23.26 13.15 -5.54
C HIS A 40 -22.51 14.01 -4.51
N ASN A 41 -21.89 15.11 -4.97
CA ASN A 41 -21.16 16.10 -4.16
C ASN A 41 -19.87 15.60 -3.48
N SER A 42 -19.34 14.44 -3.86
CA SER A 42 -18.09 13.90 -3.35
C SER A 42 -18.08 13.73 -1.82
N GLU A 43 -19.19 13.26 -1.24
CA GLU A 43 -19.32 13.11 0.21
C GLU A 43 -18.36 12.04 0.75
N GLY A 44 -18.31 10.87 0.12
CA GLY A 44 -17.39 9.80 0.49
C GLY A 44 -15.94 10.25 0.45
N LEU A 45 -15.54 10.92 -0.63
CA LEU A 45 -14.19 11.50 -0.75
C LEU A 45 -13.88 12.53 0.33
N LYS A 46 -14.86 13.37 0.73
CA LYS A 46 -14.67 14.35 1.80
C LYS A 46 -14.48 13.70 3.18
N ILE A 47 -15.20 12.60 3.43
CA ILE A 47 -15.06 11.81 4.67
C ILE A 47 -13.67 11.18 4.72
N ILE A 48 -13.23 10.51 3.65
CA ILE A 48 -11.88 9.91 3.54
C ILE A 48 -10.79 10.96 3.83
N LYS A 49 -10.89 12.15 3.23
CA LYS A 49 -9.95 13.25 3.50
C LYS A 49 -9.99 13.77 4.93
N GLN A 50 -11.11 13.61 5.64
CA GLN A 50 -11.17 13.96 7.06
C GLN A 50 -10.50 12.89 7.92
N TYR A 51 -10.67 11.60 7.60
CA TYR A 51 -9.96 10.51 8.28
C TYR A 51 -8.45 10.67 8.18
N PHE A 52 -7.90 10.90 6.99
CA PHE A 52 -6.46 11.12 6.83
C PHE A 52 -5.93 12.33 7.60
N ARG A 53 -6.73 13.41 7.73
CA ARG A 53 -6.35 14.56 8.57
C ARG A 53 -6.27 14.19 10.05
N TRP A 54 -7.24 13.43 10.57
CA TRP A 54 -7.17 12.95 11.95
C TRP A 54 -6.05 11.94 12.17
N LEU A 55 -5.76 11.08 11.18
CA LEU A 55 -4.63 10.16 11.23
C LEU A 55 -3.29 10.89 11.26
N GLN A 56 -3.13 11.96 10.48
CA GLN A 56 -1.94 12.81 10.56
C GLN A 56 -1.80 13.44 11.94
N GLU A 57 -2.88 14.00 12.51
CA GLU A 57 -2.84 14.59 13.85
C GLU A 57 -2.46 13.57 14.94
N LYS A 58 -2.86 12.30 14.78
CA LYS A 58 -2.50 11.20 15.68
C LYS A 58 -1.06 10.75 15.46
N PHE A 59 -0.62 10.67 14.21
CA PHE A 59 0.75 10.32 13.84
C PHE A 59 1.74 11.34 14.39
N ASP A 60 1.45 12.63 14.27
CA ASP A 60 2.27 13.73 14.80
C ASP A 60 2.39 13.67 16.34
N LYS A 61 1.38 13.11 17.01
CA LYS A 61 1.36 12.86 18.46
C LYS A 61 1.98 11.51 18.85
N LYS A 62 2.47 10.74 17.88
CA LYS A 62 3.06 9.39 18.06
C LYS A 62 2.07 8.36 18.59
N GLU A 63 0.78 8.50 18.28
CA GLU A 63 -0.26 7.52 18.58
C GLU A 63 -0.20 6.36 17.55
N TYR A 64 0.97 5.71 17.44
CA TYR A 64 1.30 4.81 16.32
C TYR A 64 0.42 3.56 16.25
N GLU A 65 -0.01 3.00 17.38
CA GLU A 65 -0.88 1.81 17.40
C GLU A 65 -2.25 2.11 16.78
N GLU A 66 -2.87 3.24 17.16
CA GLU A 66 -4.16 3.63 16.57
C GLU A 66 -4.01 4.00 15.10
N CYS A 67 -2.91 4.67 14.75
CA CYS A 67 -2.56 4.94 13.35
C CYS A 67 -2.38 3.66 12.55
N ASN A 68 -1.63 2.66 13.04
CA ASN A 68 -1.42 1.37 12.36
C ASN A 68 -2.77 0.71 12.02
N ILE A 69 -3.65 0.58 13.02
CA ILE A 69 -4.95 -0.05 12.85
C ILE A 69 -5.79 0.68 11.81
N CYS A 70 -5.89 2.00 11.92
CA CYS A 70 -6.75 2.80 11.06
C CYS A 70 -6.19 2.98 9.64
N TYR A 71 -4.89 3.23 9.50
CA TYR A 71 -4.22 3.28 8.19
C TYR A 71 -4.37 1.96 7.46
N GLY A 72 -4.09 0.83 8.12
CA GLY A 72 -4.22 -0.49 7.51
C GLY A 72 -5.64 -0.76 7.01
N LYS A 73 -6.69 -0.39 7.76
CA LYS A 73 -8.08 -0.54 7.28
C LYS A 73 -8.36 0.36 6.08
N LEU A 74 -8.00 1.65 6.18
CA LEU A 74 -8.40 2.65 5.20
C LEU A 74 -7.60 2.51 3.89
N ILE A 75 -6.28 2.37 3.95
CA ILE A 75 -5.42 2.25 2.76
C ILE A 75 -5.77 1.00 1.96
N LEU A 76 -5.86 -0.17 2.61
CA LEU A 76 -6.18 -1.41 1.92
C LEU A 76 -7.58 -1.35 1.28
N PHE A 77 -8.57 -0.79 1.98
CA PHE A 77 -9.89 -0.56 1.41
C PHE A 77 -9.86 0.33 0.16
N LEU A 78 -9.04 1.38 0.16
CA LEU A 78 -8.94 2.30 -0.97
C LEU A 78 -8.25 1.66 -2.18
N ILE A 79 -7.27 0.79 -1.95
CA ILE A 79 -6.66 -0.03 -3.00
C ILE A 79 -7.72 -0.96 -3.61
N ASP A 80 -8.44 -1.74 -2.80
CA ASP A 80 -9.53 -2.62 -3.26
C ASP A 80 -10.59 -1.83 -4.06
N SER A 81 -10.98 -0.66 -3.54
CA SER A 81 -11.98 0.21 -4.18
C SER A 81 -11.52 0.78 -5.52
N SER A 82 -10.21 0.95 -5.70
CA SER A 82 -9.64 1.50 -6.94
C SER A 82 -9.63 0.50 -8.10
N VAL A 83 -9.61 -0.80 -7.80
CA VAL A 83 -9.66 -1.89 -8.79
C VAL A 83 -11.07 -2.42 -9.05
N GLY A 84 -12.05 -1.98 -8.25
CA GLY A 84 -13.44 -2.42 -8.37
C GLY A 84 -13.67 -3.86 -7.91
N GLU A 85 -12.90 -4.33 -6.92
CA GLU A 85 -13.07 -5.68 -6.35
C GLU A 85 -14.42 -5.84 -5.61
N ASP A 86 -15.07 -4.75 -5.20
CA ASP A 86 -16.39 -4.75 -4.58
C ASP A 86 -17.29 -3.58 -5.02
N ASP A 87 -18.51 -3.52 -4.51
CA ASP A 87 -19.50 -2.48 -4.83
C ASP A 87 -19.10 -1.08 -4.34
N ALA A 88 -17.95 -0.92 -3.64
CA ALA A 88 -17.42 0.36 -3.21
C ALA A 88 -16.73 1.15 -4.34
N ASN A 89 -17.34 1.17 -5.53
CA ASN A 89 -16.85 1.96 -6.65
C ASN A 89 -17.30 3.44 -6.52
N PHE A 90 -16.40 4.30 -6.06
CA PHE A 90 -16.64 5.74 -5.94
C PHE A 90 -16.77 6.47 -7.30
N GLY A 91 -16.47 5.80 -8.41
CA GLY A 91 -16.59 6.31 -9.78
C GLY A 91 -15.49 7.27 -10.22
N TYR A 92 -14.41 7.42 -9.44
CA TYR A 92 -13.26 8.21 -9.85
C TYR A 92 -12.34 7.36 -10.75
N GLU A 93 -11.84 7.94 -11.84
CA GLU A 93 -10.85 7.29 -12.71
C GLU A 93 -9.55 6.97 -11.96
N ASP A 94 -9.20 7.81 -10.99
CA ASP A 94 -8.07 7.63 -10.09
C ASP A 94 -8.48 8.16 -8.72
N LEU A 95 -8.94 7.26 -7.84
CA LEU A 95 -9.40 7.61 -6.50
C LEU A 95 -8.24 8.09 -5.61
N LEU A 96 -7.06 7.48 -5.72
CA LEU A 96 -5.93 7.74 -4.84
C LEU A 96 -5.40 9.17 -5.05
N SER A 97 -5.21 9.61 -6.30
CA SER A 97 -4.78 10.99 -6.58
C SER A 97 -5.83 12.03 -6.24
N ARG A 98 -7.11 11.64 -6.13
CA ARG A 98 -8.20 12.53 -5.69
C ARG A 98 -8.21 12.74 -4.20
N ILE A 99 -7.72 11.79 -3.40
CA ILE A 99 -7.67 11.88 -1.94
C ILE A 99 -6.65 12.95 -1.54
N ASP A 100 -5.40 12.78 -1.95
CA ASP A 100 -4.33 13.71 -1.71
C ASP A 100 -3.33 13.64 -2.87
N LYS A 101 -2.68 14.75 -3.17
CA LYS A 101 -1.59 14.77 -4.16
C LYS A 101 -0.37 14.02 -3.65
N ASP A 102 -0.23 13.92 -2.33
CA ASP A 102 0.86 13.26 -1.65
C ASP A 102 0.33 11.99 -0.94
N PHE A 103 -0.47 11.17 -1.63
CA PHE A 103 -1.00 9.92 -1.03
C PHE A 103 0.11 9.00 -0.54
N ASP A 104 1.25 8.99 -1.22
CA ASP A 104 2.49 8.33 -0.82
C ASP A 104 2.93 8.69 0.61
N ARG A 105 2.65 9.91 1.09
CA ARG A 105 2.94 10.28 2.48
C ARG A 105 2.19 9.38 3.45
N PHE A 106 0.93 9.07 3.18
CA PHE A 106 0.13 8.21 4.06
C PHE A 106 0.57 6.75 4.01
N ILE A 107 1.05 6.28 2.84
CA ILE A 107 1.69 4.97 2.72
C ILE A 107 2.96 4.92 3.59
N LYS A 108 3.82 5.93 3.50
CA LYS A 108 5.01 6.03 4.35
C LYS A 108 4.68 6.03 5.84
N ASP A 109 3.72 6.87 6.26
CA ASP A 109 3.27 6.91 7.65
C ASP A 109 2.74 5.55 8.13
N TYR A 110 2.00 4.84 7.27
CA TYR A 110 1.53 3.49 7.56
C TYR A 110 2.68 2.51 7.81
N PHE A 111 3.69 2.48 6.93
CA PHE A 111 4.85 1.60 7.12
C PHE A 111 5.69 1.97 8.34
N ILE A 112 5.84 3.26 8.65
CA ILE A 112 6.46 3.69 9.90
C ILE A 112 5.67 3.14 11.10
N CYS A 113 4.33 3.19 11.07
CA CYS A 113 3.50 2.63 12.13
C CYS A 113 3.66 1.11 12.25
N LEU A 114 3.71 0.37 11.13
CA LEU A 114 3.97 -1.07 11.14
C LEU A 114 5.30 -1.38 11.80
N VAL A 115 6.38 -0.74 11.36
CA VAL A 115 7.73 -0.97 11.90
C VAL A 115 7.82 -0.67 13.39
N LYS A 116 7.13 0.38 13.87
CA LYS A 116 7.19 0.79 15.28
C LYS A 116 6.33 -0.04 16.22
N THR A 117 5.30 -0.73 15.72
CA THR A 117 4.27 -1.34 16.58
C THR A 117 4.12 -2.85 16.42
N CYS A 118 4.47 -3.40 15.26
CA CYS A 118 4.33 -4.82 14.99
C CYS A 118 5.58 -5.60 15.43
N ASP A 119 5.38 -6.85 15.87
CA ASP A 119 6.46 -7.82 15.88
C ASP A 119 6.77 -8.31 14.45
N ILE A 120 7.84 -9.10 14.28
CA ILE A 120 8.25 -9.56 12.96
C ILE A 120 7.22 -10.46 12.26
N GLU A 121 6.41 -11.19 13.02
CA GLU A 121 5.37 -12.05 12.45
C GLU A 121 4.22 -11.21 11.91
N GLU A 122 3.70 -10.29 12.73
CA GLU A 122 2.66 -9.36 12.32
C GLU A 122 3.12 -8.45 11.16
N LEU A 123 4.35 -7.93 11.23
CA LEU A 123 4.93 -7.13 10.15
C LEU A 123 4.97 -7.91 8.83
N THR A 124 5.34 -9.20 8.88
CA THR A 124 5.37 -10.07 7.69
C THR A 124 3.97 -10.25 7.12
N GLU A 125 2.97 -10.58 7.94
CA GLU A 125 1.60 -10.78 7.47
C GLU A 125 1.00 -9.51 6.86
N ARG A 126 1.20 -8.37 7.52
CA ARG A 126 0.65 -7.07 7.08
C ARG A 126 1.32 -6.57 5.81
N THR A 127 2.63 -6.75 5.68
CA THR A 127 3.37 -6.39 4.47
C THR A 127 2.99 -7.29 3.29
N ALA A 128 2.79 -8.60 3.54
CA ALA A 128 2.35 -9.53 2.50
C ALA A 128 0.92 -9.21 2.01
N ASP A 129 -0.03 -8.96 2.91
CA ASP A 129 -1.40 -8.56 2.53
C ASP A 129 -1.42 -7.25 1.71
N TYR A 130 -0.58 -6.28 2.11
CA TYR A 130 -0.38 -5.06 1.34
C TYR A 130 0.19 -5.35 -0.06
N ALA A 131 1.24 -6.15 -0.16
CA ALA A 131 1.90 -6.48 -1.41
C ALA A 131 0.94 -7.11 -2.43
N VAL A 132 0.13 -8.08 -1.97
CA VAL A 132 -0.88 -8.75 -2.79
C VAL A 132 -1.92 -7.78 -3.33
N ARG A 133 -2.46 -6.91 -2.47
CA ARG A 133 -3.51 -5.95 -2.89
C ARG A 133 -2.95 -4.91 -3.86
N LEU A 134 -1.72 -4.46 -3.65
CA LEU A 134 -1.07 -3.49 -4.52
C LEU A 134 -0.74 -4.09 -5.89
N GLY A 135 -0.21 -5.32 -5.91
CA GLY A 135 0.08 -6.08 -7.14
C GLY A 135 -1.15 -6.27 -8.02
N ARG A 136 -2.27 -6.70 -7.42
CA ARG A 136 -3.58 -6.77 -8.11
C ARG A 136 -4.06 -5.43 -8.67
N ALA A 137 -3.71 -4.33 -8.00
CA ALA A 137 -4.04 -3.00 -8.44
C ALA A 137 -3.11 -2.41 -9.50
N GLY A 138 -2.01 -3.11 -9.81
CA GLY A 138 -1.03 -2.65 -10.79
C GLY A 138 -0.31 -1.37 -10.37
N TYR A 139 -0.26 -1.07 -9.07
CA TYR A 139 0.55 0.03 -8.53
C TYR A 139 1.95 -0.47 -8.15
N GLY A 140 2.96 0.40 -8.30
CA GLY A 140 4.34 0.15 -7.88
C GLY A 140 4.58 0.41 -6.39
N PHE A 141 5.75 -0.02 -5.91
CA PHE A 141 6.13 -0.08 -4.49
C PHE A 141 7.15 1.02 -4.05
N ASP A 142 7.30 2.08 -4.85
CA ASP A 142 8.44 3.01 -4.75
C ASP A 142 8.53 3.75 -3.41
N SER A 143 7.38 4.10 -2.82
CA SER A 143 7.33 4.96 -1.64
C SER A 143 7.44 4.20 -0.31
N ASP A 144 6.94 2.97 -0.30
CA ASP A 144 6.82 2.06 0.82
C ASP A 144 8.11 1.29 1.08
N ILE A 145 8.72 0.74 0.03
CA ILE A 145 9.94 -0.06 0.16
C ILE A 145 11.10 0.77 0.70
N LYS A 146 11.23 2.01 0.20
CA LYS A 146 12.23 2.94 0.73
C LYS A 146 12.05 3.19 2.22
N THR A 147 10.81 3.39 2.68
CA THR A 147 10.52 3.59 4.10
C THR A 147 10.81 2.34 4.92
N LEU A 148 10.49 1.14 4.43
CA LEU A 148 10.86 -0.11 5.10
C LEU A 148 12.37 -0.25 5.25
N ILE A 149 13.14 0.04 4.20
CA ILE A 149 14.60 -0.05 4.21
C ILE A 149 15.22 0.99 5.15
N GLU A 150 14.66 2.21 5.20
CA GLU A 150 15.15 3.29 6.06
C GLU A 150 14.82 3.07 7.55
N GLU A 151 13.65 2.50 7.86
CA GLU A 151 13.18 2.35 9.26
C GLU A 151 13.58 1.02 9.91
N LEU A 152 13.83 -0.04 9.13
CA LEU A 152 14.25 -1.34 9.67
C LEU A 152 15.77 -1.45 9.76
N ASP A 153 16.27 -2.01 10.86
CA ASP A 153 17.66 -2.45 10.90
C ASP A 153 17.90 -3.64 9.94
N GLU A 154 19.14 -3.80 9.50
CA GLU A 154 19.54 -4.81 8.51
C GLU A 154 19.13 -6.24 8.91
N GLN A 155 19.17 -6.57 10.21
CA GLN A 155 18.83 -7.91 10.67
C GLN A 155 17.31 -8.14 10.65
N THR A 156 16.53 -7.14 11.07
CA THR A 156 15.07 -7.22 11.03
C THR A 156 14.56 -7.25 9.59
N LEU A 157 15.15 -6.46 8.69
CA LEU A 157 14.83 -6.52 7.26
C LEU A 157 15.12 -7.89 6.65
N LYS A 158 16.30 -8.48 6.94
CA LYS A 158 16.61 -9.86 6.51
C LYS A 158 15.62 -10.89 7.05
N ASN A 159 15.16 -10.72 8.29
CA ASN A 159 14.17 -11.63 8.89
C ASN A 159 12.81 -11.51 8.18
N LEU A 160 12.40 -10.29 7.83
CA LEU A 160 11.18 -10.02 7.08
C LEU A 160 11.24 -10.70 5.70
N GLU A 161 12.32 -10.45 4.96
CA GLU A 161 12.54 -11.03 3.64
C GLU A 161 12.51 -12.57 3.65
N GLN A 162 13.19 -13.19 4.62
CA GLN A 162 13.19 -14.65 4.77
C GLN A 162 11.79 -15.20 5.02
N ARG A 163 11.01 -14.53 5.89
CA ARG A 163 9.64 -14.96 6.20
C ARG A 163 8.70 -14.75 5.02
N MET A 164 8.83 -13.66 4.28
CA MET A 164 8.09 -13.44 3.04
C MET A 164 8.43 -14.51 2.01
N LEU A 165 9.70 -14.87 1.84
CA LEU A 165 10.11 -15.93 0.91
C LEU A 165 9.54 -17.31 1.30
N ILE A 166 9.42 -17.61 2.59
CA ILE A 166 8.77 -18.85 3.05
C ILE A 166 7.29 -18.90 2.59
N LYS A 167 6.59 -17.76 2.54
CA LYS A 167 5.19 -17.70 2.06
C LYS A 167 5.07 -18.03 0.57
N THR A 168 6.13 -17.86 -0.21
CA THR A 168 6.12 -18.14 -1.66
C THR A 168 6.52 -19.59 -1.98
N GLU A 169 6.87 -20.40 -0.98
CA GLU A 169 7.24 -21.81 -1.21
C GLU A 169 6.10 -22.60 -1.88
N GLY A 170 6.50 -23.45 -2.83
CA GLY A 170 5.58 -24.30 -3.59
C GLY A 170 4.61 -23.55 -4.50
N MET A 171 4.87 -22.28 -4.82
CA MET A 171 4.01 -21.51 -5.72
C MET A 171 3.94 -22.12 -7.13
N THR A 172 2.80 -21.92 -7.76
CA THR A 172 2.45 -22.39 -9.09
C THR A 172 1.85 -21.24 -9.90
N LYS A 173 1.57 -21.46 -11.19
CA LYS A 173 0.96 -20.47 -12.08
C LYS A 173 -0.40 -19.91 -11.62
N LYS A 174 -1.03 -20.54 -10.63
CA LYS A 174 -2.34 -20.13 -10.09
C LYS A 174 -2.22 -19.28 -8.83
N ASP A 175 -1.02 -19.14 -8.28
CA ASP A 175 -0.77 -18.47 -7.01
C ASP A 175 -0.35 -17.01 -7.25
N GLU A 176 -1.22 -16.21 -7.88
CA GLU A 176 -0.97 -14.80 -8.21
C GLU A 176 -0.52 -14.00 -6.98
N ASP A 177 -1.17 -14.21 -5.82
CA ASP A 177 -0.79 -13.59 -4.55
C ASP A 177 0.67 -13.88 -4.16
N LYS A 178 1.19 -15.08 -4.45
CA LYS A 178 2.59 -15.42 -4.15
C LYS A 178 3.55 -14.75 -5.13
N ILE A 179 3.13 -14.53 -6.38
CA ILE A 179 3.90 -13.81 -7.39
C ILE A 179 4.07 -12.35 -6.95
N ASP A 180 3.02 -11.71 -6.44
CA ASP A 180 3.08 -10.33 -5.94
C ASP A 180 4.05 -10.17 -4.76
N ILE A 181 4.09 -11.16 -3.87
CA ILE A 181 5.08 -11.21 -2.77
C ILE A 181 6.51 -11.30 -3.34
N VAL A 182 6.74 -12.07 -4.40
CA VAL A 182 8.07 -12.14 -5.04
C VAL A 182 8.44 -10.81 -5.70
N HIS A 183 7.51 -10.17 -6.41
CA HIS A 183 7.74 -8.85 -6.99
C HIS A 183 8.10 -7.81 -5.91
N PHE A 184 7.39 -7.81 -4.78
CA PHE A 184 7.74 -6.96 -3.65
C PHE A 184 9.18 -7.19 -3.14
N LEU A 185 9.60 -8.46 -3.01
CA LEU A 185 10.98 -8.79 -2.63
C LEU A 185 12.01 -8.38 -3.68
N MET A 186 11.63 -8.39 -4.96
CA MET A 186 12.49 -7.95 -6.06
C MET A 186 12.72 -6.43 -5.99
N GLU A 187 11.68 -5.66 -5.73
CA GLU A 187 11.82 -4.21 -5.54
C GLU A 187 12.68 -3.85 -4.32
N ILE A 188 12.60 -4.61 -3.20
CA ILE A 188 13.55 -4.45 -2.09
C ILE A 188 14.99 -4.70 -2.58
N ALA A 189 15.22 -5.77 -3.34
CA ALA A 189 16.55 -6.06 -3.87
C ALA A 189 17.03 -4.98 -4.85
N GLN A 190 16.11 -4.39 -5.62
CA GLN A 190 16.40 -3.30 -6.53
C GLN A 190 16.80 -2.03 -5.79
N GLU A 191 16.03 -1.57 -4.81
CA GLU A 191 16.36 -0.39 -4.00
C GLU A 191 17.69 -0.58 -3.24
N GLN A 192 17.99 -1.81 -2.80
CA GLN A 192 19.26 -2.17 -2.17
C GLN A 192 20.43 -2.34 -3.16
N ASN A 193 20.20 -2.22 -4.47
CA ASN A 193 21.18 -2.51 -5.52
C ASN A 193 21.74 -3.96 -5.46
N ASP A 194 21.02 -4.93 -4.89
CA ASP A 194 21.43 -6.34 -4.79
C ASP A 194 20.99 -7.14 -6.02
N LYS A 195 21.74 -6.97 -7.13
CA LYS A 195 21.53 -7.71 -8.38
C LYS A 195 21.49 -9.23 -8.19
N LYS A 196 22.31 -9.77 -7.29
CA LYS A 196 22.40 -11.22 -7.10
C LYS A 196 21.12 -11.77 -6.47
N LYS A 197 20.55 -11.04 -5.51
CA LYS A 197 19.27 -11.37 -4.90
C LYS A 197 18.13 -11.17 -5.89
N TYR A 198 18.11 -10.07 -6.63
CA TYR A 198 17.12 -9.78 -7.67
C TYR A 198 17.02 -10.92 -8.70
N LEU A 199 18.16 -11.32 -9.28
CA LEU A 199 18.19 -12.41 -10.25
C LEU A 199 17.74 -13.75 -9.67
N ARG A 200 18.05 -14.02 -8.38
CA ARG A 200 17.59 -15.24 -7.71
C ARG A 200 16.06 -15.27 -7.55
N LEU A 201 15.46 -14.12 -7.27
CA LEU A 201 14.00 -13.99 -7.17
C LEU A 201 13.35 -14.15 -8.55
N CYS A 202 13.94 -13.59 -9.62
CA CYS A 202 13.49 -13.83 -11.00
C CYS A 202 13.47 -15.31 -11.36
N GLU A 203 14.52 -16.07 -10.98
CA GLU A 203 14.57 -17.52 -11.21
C GLU A 203 13.48 -18.27 -10.44
N THR A 204 12.99 -17.72 -9.32
CA THR A 204 11.88 -18.30 -8.55
C THR A 204 10.57 -18.21 -9.35
N LEU A 205 10.41 -17.22 -10.23
CA LEU A 205 9.26 -17.05 -11.12
C LEU A 205 9.31 -17.95 -12.37
N ARG A 206 10.45 -18.54 -12.72
CA ARG A 206 10.55 -19.42 -13.90
C ARG A 206 9.64 -20.63 -13.75
N GLY A 207 8.84 -20.91 -14.79
CA GLY A 207 7.85 -21.97 -14.77
C GLY A 207 6.56 -21.63 -14.02
N VAL A 208 6.51 -20.49 -13.32
CA VAL A 208 5.31 -19.91 -12.70
C VAL A 208 4.69 -18.88 -13.64
N VAL A 209 5.49 -17.93 -14.13
CA VAL A 209 5.13 -16.99 -15.20
C VAL A 209 5.75 -17.42 -16.54
N PRO A 210 5.29 -16.90 -17.70
CA PRO A 210 5.92 -17.16 -18.99
C PRO A 210 7.40 -16.74 -19.00
N ASP A 211 8.29 -17.55 -19.60
CA ASP A 211 9.74 -17.24 -19.62
C ASP A 211 10.07 -15.87 -20.23
N LYS A 212 9.28 -15.42 -21.22
CA LYS A 212 9.42 -14.09 -21.81
C LYS A 212 9.24 -12.96 -20.80
N GLU A 213 8.38 -13.15 -19.82
CA GLU A 213 8.12 -12.19 -18.75
C GLU A 213 9.33 -12.13 -17.81
N VAL A 214 9.87 -13.29 -17.42
CA VAL A 214 11.12 -13.36 -16.65
C VAL A 214 12.28 -12.70 -17.39
N ASP A 215 12.44 -13.00 -18.68
CA ASP A 215 13.51 -12.42 -19.50
C ASP A 215 13.34 -10.90 -19.66
N TYR A 216 12.10 -10.41 -19.75
CA TYR A 216 11.80 -8.97 -19.76
C TYR A 216 12.18 -8.30 -18.43
N ILE A 217 11.78 -8.89 -17.30
CA ILE A 217 12.08 -8.34 -15.97
C ILE A 217 13.59 -8.30 -15.71
N VAL A 218 14.33 -9.35 -16.10
CA VAL A 218 15.80 -9.38 -16.00
C VAL A 218 16.44 -8.30 -16.87
N TRP A 219 15.94 -8.09 -18.09
CA TRP A 219 16.42 -7.04 -18.99
C TRP A 219 16.14 -5.64 -18.44
N GLU A 220 14.96 -5.42 -17.86
CA GLU A 220 14.56 -4.14 -17.27
C GLU A 220 15.50 -3.71 -16.14
N PHE A 221 15.89 -4.65 -15.27
CA PHE A 221 16.90 -4.38 -14.24
C PHE A 221 18.28 -4.01 -14.83
N ASP A 222 18.69 -4.63 -15.94
CA ASP A 222 19.99 -4.37 -16.57
C ASP A 222 20.07 -3.02 -17.28
N GLU A 223 18.95 -2.52 -17.82
CA GLU A 223 18.88 -1.25 -18.57
C GLU A 223 18.41 -0.05 -17.74
N ILE A 224 17.53 -0.28 -16.76
CA ILE A 224 16.83 0.76 -15.98
C ILE A 224 17.20 0.69 -14.49
N GLY A 225 18.01 -0.28 -14.08
CA GLY A 225 18.42 -0.46 -12.69
C GLY A 225 18.90 0.84 -12.02
N PRO A 226 18.78 0.91 -10.68
CA PRO A 226 19.06 2.14 -9.91
C PRO A 226 20.31 2.86 -10.37
N GLU A 227 20.21 4.18 -10.59
CA GLU A 227 21.37 5.01 -10.92
C GLU A 227 22.44 4.78 -9.85
N PRO A 228 23.68 4.40 -10.22
CA PRO A 228 24.73 4.19 -9.24
C PRO A 228 24.92 5.50 -8.45
N GLU A 229 24.82 5.41 -7.12
CA GLU A 229 25.16 6.54 -6.26
C GLU A 229 26.57 7.03 -6.62
N VAL A 230 26.64 8.25 -7.14
CA VAL A 230 27.90 8.93 -7.43
C VAL A 230 28.50 9.31 -6.07
N PHE A 231 29.27 8.39 -5.48
CA PHE A 231 30.10 8.64 -4.30
C PHE A 231 31.24 9.62 -4.60
#